data_AF-A0A6G4XMF3-F1
#
_entry.id   AF-A0A6G4XMF3-F1
#
_cell.length_a   1.000
_cell.length_b   1.000
_cell.length_c   1.000
_cell.angle_alpha   90.00
_cell.angle_beta   90.00
_cell.angle_gamma   90.00
#
_symmetry.space_group_name_H-M   'P 1'
#
loop_
_entity.id
_entity.type
_entity.pdbx_description
1 polymer ?
#
loop_
_entity_poly.entity_id
_entity_poly.type
_entity_poly.pdbx_seq_one_letter_code
_entity_poly.pdbx_strand_id
1 'polypeptide(L)'
;MNEHEVAERALSEHKVNAHEVNAHDVIDRHPEVPGQQRPLLTPDDVHHKWFTTTRLREGYDLGEVDTFLQDVEYTLAHLHRDNADLRRRHPAPADTGHDAARIIALADRTAGQAIAAACAEAQRIIDEARAKAGHLEQEATARAAQASAHAEQAAADHLHTLDREIRAKRSELEALTSSRLTLERQLTGLRTLLADYRSRVTVHFDDHLEDLERQTEQYLGSAWPSVERGG
;
A
#
# COMPACT_ATOMS: atom_id res chain seq x y z
N MET A 1 14.16 -5.39 70.54
CA MET A 1 13.61 -4.72 71.73
C MET A 1 12.13 -5.05 71.76
N ASN A 2 11.71 -5.70 72.83
CA ASN A 2 10.60 -6.65 72.85
C ASN A 2 9.23 -5.96 72.86
N GLU A 3 8.29 -6.52 72.10
CA GLU A 3 6.89 -6.07 71.97
C GLU A 3 6.14 -6.04 73.31
N HIS A 4 6.63 -6.75 74.34
CA HIS A 4 6.08 -6.73 75.70
C HIS A 4 6.35 -5.43 76.49
N GLU A 5 7.40 -4.68 76.16
CA GLU A 5 7.74 -3.43 76.87
C GLU A 5 6.95 -2.22 76.33
N VAL A 6 6.43 -2.34 75.10
CA VAL A 6 5.55 -1.33 74.48
C VAL A 6 4.12 -1.44 75.01
N ALA A 7 3.66 -2.67 75.32
CA ALA A 7 2.33 -2.91 75.88
C ALA A 7 2.18 -2.41 77.32
N GLU A 8 3.23 -2.47 78.14
CA GLU A 8 3.20 -2.00 79.54
C GLU A 8 3.28 -0.47 79.66
N ARG A 9 3.92 0.22 78.70
CA ARG A 9 3.86 1.68 78.58
C ARG A 9 2.47 2.18 78.19
N ALA A 10 1.78 1.44 77.31
CA ALA A 10 0.44 1.79 76.86
C ALA A 10 -0.64 1.67 77.95
N LEU A 11 -0.46 0.78 78.93
CA LEU A 11 -1.39 0.63 80.07
C LEU A 11 -1.09 1.60 81.24
N SER A 12 0.15 2.11 81.35
CA SER A 12 0.57 3.02 82.43
C SER A 12 0.23 4.50 82.14
N GLU A 13 0.25 4.92 80.87
CA GLU A 13 -0.26 6.25 80.49
C GLU A 13 -1.79 6.34 80.56
N HIS A 14 -2.48 5.19 80.61
CA HIS A 14 -3.94 5.11 80.72
C HIS A 14 -4.49 5.39 82.13
N LYS A 15 -3.64 5.82 83.08
CA LYS A 15 -4.07 6.03 84.49
C LYS A 15 -3.53 7.27 85.18
N VAL A 16 -3.07 8.28 84.44
CA VAL A 16 -2.73 9.60 84.99
C VAL A 16 -3.33 10.71 84.13
N ASN A 17 -4.66 10.77 84.11
CA ASN A 17 -5.41 12.04 84.05
C ASN A 17 -6.88 11.79 84.37
N ALA A 18 -7.10 11.15 85.53
CA ALA A 18 -8.39 11.17 86.20
C ALA A 18 -8.42 12.37 87.16
N HIS A 19 -8.44 13.58 86.62
CA HIS A 19 -9.02 14.74 87.30
C HIS A 19 -9.34 15.85 86.31
N GLU A 20 -10.65 16.09 86.18
CA GLU A 20 -11.23 17.43 86.19
C GLU A 20 -10.85 18.38 85.04
N VAL A 21 -11.58 18.29 83.93
CA VAL A 21 -11.79 19.47 83.06
C VAL A 21 -13.16 19.43 82.37
N ASN A 22 -14.08 20.14 83.02
CA ASN A 22 -15.10 21.05 82.49
C ASN A 22 -15.95 20.64 81.26
N ALA A 23 -17.25 20.49 81.49
CA ALA A 23 -18.30 20.14 80.54
C ALA A 23 -18.67 21.30 79.57
N HIS A 24 -17.75 21.73 78.70
CA HIS A 24 -18.05 22.73 77.66
C HIS A 24 -17.19 22.51 76.40
N ASP A 25 -17.48 21.47 75.61
CA ASP A 25 -17.06 21.43 74.20
C ASP A 25 -18.03 20.61 73.36
N VAL A 26 -19.13 21.25 72.92
CA VAL A 26 -20.00 20.75 71.86
C VAL A 26 -20.00 21.80 70.76
N ILE A 27 -18.99 21.74 69.91
CA ILE A 27 -19.13 22.26 68.54
C ILE A 27 -19.95 21.21 67.80
N ASP A 28 -21.19 21.53 67.44
CA ASP A 28 -22.06 20.70 66.60
C ASP A 28 -21.37 20.45 65.24
N ARG A 29 -20.54 19.41 65.17
CA ARG A 29 -20.15 18.78 63.91
C ARG A 29 -21.18 17.71 63.61
N HIS A 30 -22.23 18.10 62.88
CA HIS A 30 -23.17 17.13 62.32
C HIS A 30 -22.43 16.17 61.36
N PRO A 31 -22.72 14.85 61.40
CA PRO A 31 -22.02 13.87 60.58
C PRO A 31 -22.30 14.08 59.09
N GLU A 32 -21.26 14.15 58.27
CA GLU A 32 -21.39 14.23 56.81
C GLU A 32 -21.83 12.88 56.23
N VAL A 33 -23.03 12.85 55.64
CA VAL A 33 -23.50 11.73 54.81
C VAL A 33 -23.28 12.11 53.34
N PRO A 34 -22.42 11.40 52.58
CA PRO A 34 -22.17 11.74 51.19
C PRO A 34 -23.43 11.50 50.33
N GLY A 35 -23.94 12.55 49.69
CA GLY A 35 -25.05 12.49 48.72
C GLY A 35 -26.33 13.23 49.12
N GLN A 36 -26.46 13.71 50.35
CA GLN A 36 -27.56 14.61 50.74
C GLN A 36 -27.09 16.06 50.59
N GLN A 37 -27.75 16.81 49.70
CA GLN A 37 -27.59 18.25 49.62
C GLN A 37 -27.87 18.82 51.00
N ARG A 38 -26.89 19.52 51.59
CA ARG A 38 -27.06 20.17 52.90
C ARG A 38 -28.36 21.00 52.83
N PRO A 39 -29.30 20.82 53.77
CA PRO A 39 -30.44 21.72 53.85
C PRO A 39 -29.86 23.14 53.93
N LEU A 40 -30.22 23.96 52.94
CA LEU A 40 -29.75 25.34 52.85
C LEU A 40 -30.18 26.03 54.15
N LEU A 41 -29.27 26.80 54.76
CA LEU A 41 -29.60 27.56 55.97
C LEU A 41 -30.88 28.36 55.71
N THR A 42 -31.78 28.35 56.68
CA THR A 42 -32.91 29.28 56.70
C THR A 42 -32.53 30.53 57.48
N PRO A 43 -33.21 31.66 57.24
CA PRO A 43 -33.01 32.86 58.06
C PRO A 43 -33.22 32.58 59.56
N ASP A 44 -34.17 31.71 59.88
CA ASP A 44 -34.48 31.29 61.24
C ASP A 44 -33.33 30.48 61.88
N ASP A 45 -32.63 29.67 61.09
CA ASP A 45 -31.44 28.93 61.55
C ASP A 45 -30.28 29.86 61.92
N VAL A 46 -30.18 31.02 61.25
CA VAL A 46 -29.17 32.04 61.58
C VAL A 46 -29.58 32.80 62.84
N HIS A 47 -30.87 33.14 62.97
CA HIS A 47 -31.41 33.87 64.11
C HIS A 47 -31.27 33.13 65.44
N HIS A 48 -31.52 31.82 65.45
CA HIS A 48 -31.44 30.98 66.65
C HIS A 48 -30.03 30.44 66.93
N LYS A 49 -29.02 30.84 66.15
CA LYS A 49 -27.66 30.33 66.32
C LYS A 49 -26.95 31.01 67.48
N TRP A 50 -26.71 30.27 68.56
CA TRP A 50 -25.88 30.74 69.68
C TRP A 50 -24.45 30.23 69.58
N PHE A 51 -23.49 31.14 69.75
CA PHE A 51 -22.07 30.82 69.81
C PHE A 51 -21.58 30.88 71.27
N THR A 52 -20.83 29.87 71.70
CA THR A 52 -20.25 29.82 73.04
C THR A 52 -19.06 30.75 73.16
N THR A 53 -19.05 31.64 74.16
CA THR A 53 -17.93 32.57 74.42
C THR A 53 -16.81 31.88 75.21
N THR A 54 -15.55 31.95 74.75
CA THR A 54 -14.38 31.42 75.49
C THR A 54 -13.55 32.55 76.08
N ARG A 55 -13.27 32.50 77.40
CA ARG A 55 -12.67 33.63 78.17
C ARG A 55 -11.15 33.77 78.06
N LEU A 56 -10.46 32.89 77.33
CA LEU A 56 -8.99 32.76 77.37
C LEU A 56 -8.30 32.98 76.01
N ARG A 57 -8.99 33.46 74.98
CA ARG A 57 -8.40 33.84 73.68
C ARG A 57 -9.06 35.10 73.14
N GLU A 58 -8.30 35.90 72.40
CA GLU A 58 -8.84 37.02 71.60
C GLU A 58 -9.92 36.47 70.67
N GLY A 59 -11.17 36.80 70.98
CA GLY A 59 -12.35 36.36 70.24
C GLY A 59 -12.90 37.48 69.37
N TYR A 60 -13.78 37.12 68.45
CA TYR A 60 -14.57 38.08 67.70
C TYR A 60 -15.38 38.98 68.64
N ASP A 61 -15.53 40.26 68.28
CA ASP A 61 -16.41 41.17 69.01
C ASP A 61 -17.85 40.67 68.85
N LEU A 62 -18.50 40.38 69.98
CA LEU A 62 -19.88 39.88 70.05
C LEU A 62 -20.87 40.82 69.36
N GLY A 63 -20.64 42.15 69.45
CA GLY A 63 -21.53 43.13 68.82
C GLY A 63 -21.38 43.17 67.30
N GLU A 64 -20.16 43.03 66.79
CA GLU A 64 -19.89 43.00 65.35
C GLU A 64 -20.41 41.70 64.73
N VAL A 65 -20.24 40.56 65.42
CA VAL A 65 -20.77 39.27 64.99
C VAL A 65 -22.30 39.30 64.94
N ASP A 66 -22.97 39.85 65.96
CA ASP A 66 -24.43 39.96 65.96
C ASP A 66 -24.94 40.82 64.79
N THR A 67 -24.28 41.97 64.54
CA THR A 67 -24.61 42.85 63.41
C THR A 67 -24.44 42.13 62.07
N PHE A 68 -23.34 41.38 61.90
CA PHE A 68 -23.10 40.59 60.70
C PHE A 68 -24.13 39.47 60.51
N LEU A 69 -24.55 38.80 61.59
CA LEU A 69 -25.58 37.75 61.52
C LEU A 69 -26.95 38.33 61.12
N GLN A 70 -27.30 39.54 61.56
CA GLN A 70 -28.50 40.24 61.11
C GLN A 70 -28.47 40.53 59.60
N ASP A 71 -27.33 40.96 59.06
CA ASP A 71 -27.16 41.19 57.62
C ASP A 71 -27.25 39.89 56.80
N VAL A 72 -26.69 38.80 57.33
CA VAL A 72 -26.80 37.46 56.73
C VAL A 72 -28.25 36.97 56.75
N GLU A 73 -28.95 37.11 57.89
CA GLU A 73 -30.37 36.76 58.02
C GLU A 73 -31.22 37.52 57.00
N TYR A 74 -31.03 38.84 56.90
CA TYR A 74 -31.74 39.68 55.94
C TYR A 74 -31.50 39.24 54.49
N THR A 75 -30.23 39.02 54.13
CA THR A 75 -29.85 38.61 52.77
C THR A 75 -30.42 37.24 52.42
N LEU A 76 -30.39 36.31 53.36
CA LEU A 76 -30.91 34.95 53.18
C LEU A 76 -32.44 34.97 53.05
N ALA A 77 -33.14 35.79 53.84
CA ALA A 77 -34.58 35.97 53.73
C ALA A 77 -34.98 36.59 52.39
N HIS A 78 -34.21 37.55 51.90
CA HIS A 78 -34.40 38.13 50.58
C HIS A 78 -34.18 37.10 49.48
N LEU A 79 -33.07 36.36 49.51
CA LEU A 79 -32.76 35.35 48.51
C LEU A 79 -33.80 34.21 48.49
N HIS A 80 -34.31 33.81 49.65
CA HIS A 80 -35.39 32.82 49.74
C HIS A 80 -36.69 33.34 49.12
N ARG A 81 -37.06 34.61 49.35
CA ARG A 81 -38.23 35.23 48.72
C ARG A 81 -38.06 35.34 47.20
N ASP A 82 -36.90 35.83 46.74
CA ASP A 82 -36.63 35.99 45.32
C ASP A 82 -36.62 34.64 44.59
N ASN A 83 -36.01 33.61 45.19
CA ASN A 83 -36.02 32.27 44.61
C ASN A 83 -37.44 31.70 44.57
N ALA A 84 -38.24 31.92 45.62
CA ALA A 84 -39.65 31.53 45.62
C ALA A 84 -40.45 32.26 44.53
N ASP A 85 -40.22 33.55 44.34
CA ASP A 85 -40.89 34.34 43.30
C ASP A 85 -40.43 33.95 41.89
N LEU A 86 -39.13 33.65 41.69
CA LEU A 86 -38.61 33.12 40.43
C LEU A 86 -39.22 31.76 40.10
N ARG A 87 -39.33 30.86 41.09
CA ARG A 87 -40.01 29.56 40.95
C ARG A 87 -41.51 29.70 40.69
N ARG A 88 -42.17 30.73 41.23
CA ARG A 88 -43.58 31.04 40.93
C ARG A 88 -43.76 31.63 39.53
N ARG A 89 -42.82 32.45 39.06
CA ARG A 89 -42.82 33.03 37.70
C ARG A 89 -42.53 31.96 36.64
N HIS A 90 -41.74 30.96 37.00
CA HIS A 90 -41.40 29.83 36.16
C HIS A 90 -41.74 28.50 36.86
N PRO A 91 -43.04 28.17 37.01
CA PRO A 91 -43.41 26.86 37.51
C PRO A 91 -42.94 25.84 36.48
N ALA A 92 -42.01 24.95 36.83
CA ALA A 92 -41.55 23.90 35.94
C ALA A 92 -42.75 23.02 35.54
N PRO A 93 -43.13 22.96 34.25
CA PRO A 93 -44.15 22.01 33.81
C PRO A 93 -43.64 20.59 34.04
N ALA A 94 -44.46 19.72 34.67
CA ALA A 94 -44.12 18.31 34.83
C ALA A 94 -43.84 17.61 33.47
N ASP A 95 -44.40 18.14 32.37
CA ASP A 95 -44.25 17.62 31.01
C ASP A 95 -43.02 18.12 30.25
N THR A 96 -42.32 19.17 30.71
CA THR A 96 -41.14 19.69 29.98
C THR A 96 -39.99 18.69 29.91
N GLY A 97 -39.82 17.86 30.94
CA GLY A 97 -38.85 16.77 30.92
C GLY A 97 -39.23 15.66 29.94
N HIS A 98 -40.53 15.40 29.80
CA HIS A 98 -41.05 14.40 28.86
C HIS A 98 -40.98 14.90 27.41
N ASP A 99 -41.31 16.17 27.16
CA ASP A 99 -41.18 16.79 25.84
C ASP A 99 -39.70 16.92 25.42
N ALA A 100 -38.80 17.33 26.32
CA ALA A 100 -37.36 17.35 26.04
C ALA A 100 -36.82 15.95 25.73
N ALA A 101 -37.20 14.93 26.51
CA ALA A 101 -36.81 13.54 26.24
C ALA A 101 -37.37 13.04 24.91
N ARG A 102 -38.61 13.41 24.54
CA ARG A 102 -39.22 13.05 23.26
C ARG A 102 -38.52 13.72 22.08
N ILE A 103 -38.09 14.98 22.21
CA ILE A 103 -37.33 15.70 21.18
C ILE A 103 -35.94 15.09 21.01
N ILE A 104 -35.24 14.75 22.10
CA ILE A 104 -33.94 14.06 22.05
C ILE A 104 -34.10 12.70 21.37
N ALA A 105 -35.10 11.90 21.75
CA ALA A 105 -35.36 10.59 21.15
C ALA A 105 -35.72 10.69 19.65
N LEU A 106 -36.41 11.75 19.24
CA LEU A 106 -36.68 12.02 17.82
C LEU A 106 -35.41 12.45 17.07
N ALA A 107 -34.60 13.31 17.69
CA ALA A 107 -33.33 13.76 17.13
C ALA A 107 -32.35 12.59 16.96
N ASP A 108 -32.19 11.73 17.96
CA ASP A 108 -31.34 10.53 17.91
C ASP A 108 -31.79 9.58 16.81
N ARG A 109 -33.11 9.35 16.67
CA ARG A 109 -33.66 8.53 15.59
C ARG A 109 -33.39 9.14 14.22
N THR A 110 -33.57 10.44 14.09
CA THR A 110 -33.34 11.16 12.82
C THR A 110 -31.86 11.16 12.45
N ALA A 111 -30.97 11.35 13.43
CA ALA A 111 -29.53 11.24 13.26
C ALA A 111 -29.12 9.81 12.84
N GLY A 112 -29.66 8.79 13.50
CA GLY A 112 -29.42 7.38 13.14
C GLY A 112 -29.88 7.05 11.71
N GLN A 113 -31.05 7.57 11.30
CA GLN A 113 -31.55 7.40 9.93
C GLN A 113 -30.67 8.12 8.90
N ALA A 114 -30.21 9.35 9.20
CA ALA A 114 -29.32 10.09 8.32
C ALA A 114 -27.96 9.39 8.16
N ILE A 115 -27.40 8.85 9.24
CA ILE A 115 -26.15 8.08 9.20
C ILE A 115 -26.35 6.80 8.38
N ALA A 116 -27.43 6.05 8.62
CA ALA A 116 -27.72 4.83 7.88
C ALA A 116 -27.88 5.10 6.37
N ALA A 117 -28.59 6.17 6.01
CA ALA A 117 -28.76 6.58 4.61
C ALA A 117 -27.42 6.99 3.97
N ALA A 118 -26.59 7.76 4.69
CA ALA A 118 -25.27 8.16 4.21
C ALA A 118 -24.33 6.96 4.01
N CYS A 119 -24.32 6.01 4.95
CA CYS A 119 -23.55 4.77 4.82
C CYS A 119 -24.03 3.92 3.64
N ALA A 120 -25.34 3.82 3.41
CA ALA A 120 -25.89 3.07 2.28
C ALA A 120 -25.48 3.67 0.94
N GLU A 121 -25.55 5.00 0.77
CA GLU A 121 -25.12 5.65 -0.47
C GLU A 121 -23.61 5.57 -0.66
N ALA A 122 -22.81 5.74 0.41
CA ALA A 122 -21.37 5.56 0.35
C ALA A 122 -21.00 4.14 -0.10
N GLN A 123 -21.67 3.12 0.44
CA GLN A 123 -21.46 1.73 0.03
C GLN A 123 -21.84 1.52 -1.45
N ARG A 124 -22.95 2.11 -1.91
CA ARG A 124 -23.37 2.06 -3.31
C ARG A 124 -22.32 2.66 -4.26
N ILE A 125 -21.76 3.82 -3.90
CA ILE A 125 -20.71 4.48 -4.67
C ILE A 125 -19.44 3.61 -4.73
N ILE A 126 -19.04 3.01 -3.61
CA ILE A 126 -17.87 2.12 -3.55
C ILE A 126 -18.08 0.88 -4.43
N ASP A 127 -19.27 0.27 -4.38
CA ASP A 127 -19.55 -0.93 -5.16
C ASP A 127 -19.62 -0.63 -6.66
N GLU A 128 -20.21 0.50 -7.05
CA GLU A 128 -20.19 0.97 -8.45
C GLU A 128 -18.77 1.28 -8.93
N ALA A 129 -17.96 1.95 -8.10
CA ALA A 129 -16.57 2.24 -8.43
C ALA A 129 -15.74 0.96 -8.58
N ARG A 130 -15.94 -0.03 -7.70
CA ARG A 130 -15.28 -1.34 -7.79
C ARG A 130 -15.71 -2.11 -9.04
N ALA A 131 -17.00 -2.12 -9.37
CA ALA A 131 -17.48 -2.78 -10.58
C ALA A 131 -16.89 -2.15 -11.85
N LYS A 132 -16.83 -0.81 -11.92
CA LYS A 132 -16.20 -0.09 -13.04
C LYS A 132 -14.69 -0.36 -13.13
N ALA A 133 -13.99 -0.34 -11.99
CA ALA A 133 -12.56 -0.66 -11.94
C ALA A 133 -12.30 -2.10 -12.43
N GLY A 134 -13.07 -3.07 -11.92
CA GLY A 134 -12.96 -4.47 -12.35
C GLY A 134 -13.25 -4.66 -13.84
N HIS A 135 -14.24 -3.95 -14.40
CA HIS A 135 -14.50 -3.99 -15.84
C HIS A 135 -13.34 -3.41 -16.65
N LEU A 136 -12.80 -2.25 -16.24
CA LEU A 136 -11.66 -1.63 -16.92
C LEU A 136 -10.40 -2.52 -16.85
N GLU A 137 -10.16 -3.18 -15.71
CA GLU A 137 -9.06 -4.14 -15.57
C GLU A 137 -9.26 -5.36 -16.48
N GLN A 138 -10.46 -5.93 -16.53
CA GLN A 138 -10.79 -7.04 -17.42
C GLN A 138 -10.64 -6.65 -18.89
N GLU A 139 -11.10 -5.47 -19.27
CA GLU A 139 -10.97 -4.96 -20.63
C GLU A 139 -9.52 -4.68 -21.01
N ALA A 140 -8.74 -4.07 -20.10
CA ALA A 140 -7.32 -3.82 -20.31
C ALA A 140 -6.51 -5.12 -20.41
N THR A 141 -6.78 -6.10 -19.54
CA THR A 141 -6.12 -7.42 -19.58
C THR A 141 -6.51 -8.21 -20.83
N ALA A 142 -7.79 -8.20 -21.23
CA ALA A 142 -8.24 -8.84 -22.48
C ALA A 142 -7.60 -8.20 -23.71
N ARG A 143 -7.54 -6.86 -23.78
CA ARG A 143 -6.86 -6.14 -24.87
C ARG A 143 -5.36 -6.43 -24.92
N ALA A 144 -4.70 -6.49 -23.76
CA ALA A 144 -3.28 -6.83 -23.67
C ALA A 144 -3.03 -8.27 -24.16
N ALA A 145 -3.85 -9.24 -23.73
CA ALA A 145 -3.75 -10.63 -24.16
C ALA A 145 -4.04 -10.79 -25.67
N GLN A 146 -5.00 -10.04 -26.21
CA GLN A 146 -5.28 -10.05 -27.65
C GLN A 146 -4.12 -9.44 -28.44
N ALA A 147 -3.54 -8.33 -27.96
CA ALA A 147 -2.41 -7.69 -28.61
C ALA A 147 -1.17 -8.58 -28.59
N SER A 148 -0.89 -9.26 -27.47
CA SER A 148 0.22 -10.21 -27.39
C SER A 148 0.01 -11.41 -28.32
N ALA A 149 -1.19 -11.99 -28.34
CA ALA A 149 -1.51 -13.10 -29.25
C ALA A 149 -1.38 -12.71 -30.72
N HIS A 150 -1.83 -11.50 -31.10
CA HIS A 150 -1.66 -11.00 -32.46
C HIS A 150 -0.17 -10.75 -32.80
N ALA A 151 0.61 -10.21 -31.86
CA ALA A 151 2.04 -10.01 -32.06
C ALA A 151 2.79 -11.35 -32.22
N GLU A 152 2.43 -12.36 -31.42
CA GLU A 152 2.97 -13.73 -31.52
C GLU A 152 2.62 -14.37 -32.87
N GLN A 153 1.38 -14.25 -33.32
CA GLN A 153 0.96 -14.76 -34.62
C GLN A 153 1.71 -14.07 -35.77
N ALA A 154 1.82 -12.74 -35.74
CA ALA A 154 2.55 -11.99 -36.75
C ALA A 154 4.04 -12.36 -36.77
N ALA A 155 4.65 -12.60 -35.60
CA ALA A 155 6.02 -13.09 -35.50
C ALA A 155 6.17 -14.50 -36.08
N ALA A 156 5.22 -15.41 -35.81
CA ALA A 156 5.20 -16.76 -36.37
C ALA A 156 5.08 -16.74 -37.90
N ASP A 157 4.17 -15.92 -38.44
CA ASP A 157 3.98 -15.77 -39.89
C ASP A 157 5.22 -15.18 -40.57
N HIS A 158 5.88 -14.23 -39.90
CA HIS A 158 7.14 -13.66 -40.38
C HIS A 158 8.27 -14.70 -40.40
N LEU A 159 8.43 -15.49 -39.32
CA LEU A 159 9.40 -16.59 -39.26
C LEU A 159 9.15 -17.63 -40.34
N HIS A 160 7.89 -18.01 -40.58
CA HIS A 160 7.54 -18.91 -41.68
C HIS A 160 7.86 -18.35 -43.06
N THR A 161 7.79 -17.03 -43.22
CA THR A 161 8.17 -16.35 -44.47
C THR A 161 9.68 -16.37 -44.66
N LEU A 162 10.45 -16.01 -43.63
CA LEU A 162 11.92 -16.10 -43.64
C LEU A 162 12.40 -17.53 -43.91
N ASP A 163 11.78 -18.54 -43.30
CA ASP A 163 12.11 -19.94 -43.55
C ASP A 163 11.90 -20.35 -45.01
N ARG A 164 10.82 -19.88 -45.64
CA ARG A 164 10.56 -20.12 -47.07
C ARG A 164 11.63 -19.45 -47.93
N GLU A 165 12.00 -18.22 -47.62
CA GLU A 165 13.06 -17.50 -48.34
C GLU A 165 14.43 -18.16 -48.18
N ILE A 166 14.81 -18.55 -46.96
CA ILE A 166 16.07 -19.26 -46.69
C ILE A 166 16.11 -20.57 -47.48
N ARG A 167 15.02 -21.35 -47.48
CA ARG A 167 14.93 -22.59 -48.27
C ARG A 167 15.06 -22.33 -49.76
N ALA A 168 14.35 -21.33 -50.30
CA ALA A 168 14.45 -20.94 -51.70
C ALA A 168 15.89 -20.56 -52.08
N LYS A 169 16.53 -19.71 -51.27
CA LYS A 169 17.93 -19.29 -51.49
C LYS A 169 18.92 -20.43 -51.40
N ARG A 170 18.73 -21.38 -50.49
CA ARG A 170 19.56 -22.59 -50.43
C ARG A 170 19.44 -23.42 -51.70
N SER A 171 18.22 -23.66 -52.19
CA SER A 171 18.01 -24.40 -53.44
C SER A 171 18.60 -23.69 -54.66
N GLU A 172 18.54 -22.36 -54.70
CA GLU A 172 19.17 -21.54 -55.75
C GLU A 172 20.70 -21.69 -55.72
N LEU A 173 21.32 -21.62 -54.53
CA LEU A 173 22.76 -21.83 -54.35
C LEU A 173 23.20 -23.25 -54.72
N GLU A 174 22.41 -24.26 -54.41
CA GLU A 174 22.66 -25.65 -54.79
C GLU A 174 22.61 -25.84 -56.32
N ALA A 175 21.61 -25.25 -56.98
CA ALA A 175 21.50 -25.27 -58.44
C ALA A 175 22.69 -24.55 -59.11
N LEU A 176 23.08 -23.39 -58.58
CA LEU A 176 24.22 -22.63 -59.10
C LEU A 176 25.54 -23.37 -58.90
N THR A 177 25.70 -24.02 -57.73
CA THR A 177 26.87 -24.88 -57.45
C THR A 177 26.94 -26.06 -58.42
N SER A 178 25.81 -26.72 -58.67
CA SER A 178 25.73 -27.84 -59.63
C SER A 178 26.07 -27.41 -61.06
N SER A 179 25.58 -26.24 -61.47
CA SER A 179 25.93 -25.64 -62.76
C SER A 179 27.43 -25.32 -62.86
N ARG A 180 28.00 -24.72 -61.80
CA ARG A 180 29.44 -24.43 -61.73
C ARG A 180 30.30 -25.68 -61.89
N LEU A 181 29.99 -26.75 -61.15
CA LEU A 181 30.70 -28.03 -61.24
C LEU A 181 30.59 -28.66 -62.64
N THR A 182 29.44 -28.51 -63.28
CA THR A 182 29.22 -29.00 -64.66
C THR A 182 30.09 -28.24 -65.65
N LEU A 183 30.11 -26.90 -65.57
CA LEU A 183 30.95 -26.05 -66.40
C LEU A 183 32.46 -26.33 -66.16
N GLU A 184 32.87 -26.51 -64.90
CA GLU A 184 34.24 -26.90 -64.56
C GLU A 184 34.64 -28.24 -65.20
N ARG A 185 33.74 -29.23 -65.16
CA ARG A 185 33.95 -30.54 -65.82
C ARG A 185 34.03 -30.39 -67.34
N GLN A 186 33.15 -29.61 -67.96
CA GLN A 186 33.17 -29.34 -69.40
C GLN A 186 34.46 -28.65 -69.82
N LEU A 187 34.90 -27.65 -69.05
CA LEU A 187 36.11 -26.90 -69.31
C LEU A 187 37.36 -27.77 -69.19
N THR A 188 37.38 -28.69 -68.22
CA THR A 188 38.43 -29.71 -68.11
C THR A 188 38.40 -30.66 -69.30
N GLY A 189 37.22 -31.14 -69.71
CA GLY A 189 37.06 -31.97 -70.90
C GLY A 189 37.55 -31.30 -72.18
N LEU A 190 37.21 -30.02 -72.39
CA LEU A 190 37.69 -29.24 -73.54
C LEU A 190 39.22 -29.07 -73.52
N ARG A 191 39.82 -28.85 -72.35
CA ARG A 191 41.28 -28.77 -72.21
C ARG A 191 41.96 -30.08 -72.58
N THR A 192 41.42 -31.23 -72.15
CA THR A 192 41.94 -32.55 -72.53
C THR A 192 41.80 -32.78 -74.03
N LEU A 193 40.64 -32.48 -74.61
CA LEU A 193 40.43 -32.60 -76.06
C LEU A 193 41.40 -31.73 -76.87
N LEU A 194 41.65 -30.50 -76.44
CA LEU A 194 42.63 -29.62 -77.09
C LEU A 194 44.06 -30.17 -76.97
N ALA A 195 44.43 -30.74 -75.81
CA ALA A 195 45.73 -31.37 -75.63
C ALA A 195 45.91 -32.60 -76.54
N ASP A 196 44.91 -33.48 -76.59
CA ASP A 196 44.90 -34.67 -77.43
C ASP A 196 44.94 -34.31 -78.92
N TYR A 197 44.12 -33.33 -79.34
CA TYR A 197 44.13 -32.83 -80.71
C TYR A 197 45.50 -32.26 -81.09
N ARG A 198 46.09 -31.42 -80.24
CA ARG A 198 47.43 -30.87 -80.46
C ARG A 198 48.48 -31.98 -80.58
N SER A 199 48.46 -32.98 -79.68
CA SER A 199 49.37 -34.12 -79.74
C SER A 199 49.22 -34.91 -81.05
N ARG A 200 47.98 -35.21 -81.46
CA ARG A 200 47.70 -35.89 -82.74
C ARG A 200 48.19 -35.11 -83.95
N VAL A 201 47.96 -33.80 -83.96
CA VAL A 201 48.42 -32.92 -85.04
C VAL A 201 49.94 -32.91 -85.10
N THR A 202 50.64 -32.82 -83.96
CA THR A 202 52.12 -32.90 -83.91
C THR A 202 52.62 -34.24 -84.46
N VAL A 203 52.10 -35.37 -83.97
CA VAL A 203 52.51 -36.71 -84.44
C VAL A 203 52.25 -36.87 -85.95
N HIS A 204 51.08 -36.44 -86.42
CA HIS A 204 50.75 -36.51 -87.85
C HIS A 204 51.71 -35.68 -88.72
N PHE A 205 52.10 -34.48 -88.28
CA PHE A 205 53.07 -33.67 -89.01
C PHE A 205 54.48 -34.27 -88.98
N ASP A 206 54.92 -34.84 -87.85
CA ASP A 206 56.20 -35.53 -87.76
C ASP A 206 56.23 -36.76 -88.68
N ASP A 207 55.19 -37.61 -88.67
CA ASP A 207 55.06 -38.76 -89.57
C ASP A 207 55.10 -38.33 -91.05
N HIS A 208 54.39 -37.26 -91.43
CA HIS A 208 54.41 -36.75 -92.81
C HIS A 208 55.78 -36.21 -93.23
N LEU A 209 56.51 -35.57 -92.31
CA LEU A 209 57.87 -35.12 -92.58
C LEU A 209 58.83 -36.29 -92.74
N GLU A 210 58.74 -37.31 -91.89
CA GLU A 210 59.58 -38.51 -91.97
C GLU A 210 59.31 -39.32 -93.26
N ASP A 211 58.04 -39.48 -93.66
CA ASP A 211 57.68 -40.11 -94.93
C ASP A 211 58.18 -39.32 -96.14
N LEU A 212 58.11 -37.98 -96.09
CA LEU A 212 58.69 -37.12 -97.13
C LEU A 212 60.21 -37.31 -97.18
N GLU A 213 60.91 -37.26 -96.04
CA GLU A 213 62.36 -37.49 -95.94
C GLU A 213 62.73 -38.85 -96.55
N ARG A 214 62.05 -39.93 -96.16
CA ARG A 214 62.23 -41.28 -96.68
C ARG A 214 61.97 -41.36 -98.19
N GLN A 215 60.95 -40.68 -98.71
CA GLN A 215 60.70 -40.60 -100.15
C GLN A 215 61.84 -39.86 -100.85
N THR A 216 62.32 -38.73 -100.33
CA THR A 216 63.49 -38.03 -100.89
C THR A 216 64.75 -38.89 -100.88
N GLU A 217 65.03 -39.65 -99.83
CA GLU A 217 66.16 -40.57 -99.77
C GLU A 217 66.03 -41.69 -100.82
N GLN A 218 64.83 -42.22 -101.01
CA GLN A 218 64.55 -43.20 -102.08
C GLN A 218 64.70 -42.57 -103.47
N TYR A 219 64.25 -41.34 -103.67
CA TYR A 219 64.45 -40.60 -104.94
C TYR A 219 65.92 -40.30 -105.18
N LEU A 220 66.70 -39.90 -104.18
CA LEU A 220 68.14 -39.66 -104.30
C LEU A 220 68.91 -40.96 -104.57
N GLY A 221 68.54 -42.06 -103.91
CA GLY A 221 69.14 -43.38 -104.13
C GLY A 221 68.74 -44.04 -105.47
N SER A 222 67.59 -43.70 -106.04
CA SER A 222 67.13 -44.19 -107.35
C SER A 222 67.53 -43.28 -108.52
N ALA A 223 67.62 -41.96 -108.32
CA ALA A 223 68.08 -41.01 -109.33
C ALA A 223 69.60 -41.05 -109.53
N TRP A 224 70.36 -41.57 -108.56
CA TRP A 224 71.78 -41.82 -108.69
C TRP A 224 72.16 -43.15 -108.01
N PRO A 225 72.00 -44.30 -108.71
CA PRO A 225 72.65 -45.51 -108.27
C PRO A 225 74.15 -45.24 -108.33
N SER A 226 74.85 -45.34 -107.20
CA SER A 226 76.31 -45.33 -107.16
C SER A 226 76.82 -46.26 -108.26
N VAL A 227 77.46 -45.65 -109.27
CA VAL A 227 78.28 -46.35 -110.24
C VAL A 227 79.44 -46.93 -109.47
N GLU A 228 79.26 -48.12 -108.90
CA GLU A 228 80.38 -49.03 -108.74
C GLU A 228 80.63 -49.67 -110.11
N ARG A 229 81.65 -49.16 -110.82
CA ARG A 229 82.35 -49.95 -111.83
C ARG A 229 83.80 -49.48 -112.00
N GLY A 230 84.69 -50.25 -111.39
CA GLY A 230 85.89 -50.81 -112.02
C GLY A 230 87.14 -49.95 -112.11
N GLY A 231 88.24 -50.44 -111.51
CA GLY A 231 89.61 -49.97 -111.73
C GLY A 231 90.43 -49.90 -110.46
#